data_AF-A0AAW1CT56-F1
#
_entry.id   AF-A0AAW1CT56-F1
#
_cell.length_a   1.000
_cell.length_b   1.000
_cell.length_c   1.000
_cell.angle_alpha   90.00
_cell.angle_beta   90.00
_cell.angle_gamma   90.00
#
_symmetry.space_group_name_H-M   'P 1'
#
loop_
_entity.id
_entity.type
_entity.pdbx_description
1 polymer ?
#
loop_
_entity_poly.entity_id
_entity_poly.type
_entity_poly.pdbx_seq_one_letter_code
_entity_poly.pdbx_strand_id
1 'polypeptide(L)'
;MMKFLVIIAALCVFIQAAKVDELSTKLNEYQKTIDDIRSEQLKRAIDIILQKKQLAKEVKGDEGVQCVQNEATNYLLKIETNNVDSTKAIYKEIKDYQDALKNGQSEKVEAALNDSFPKEFESVLTKLQANGESITLEFVRVANQCRGV
;
A
#
# COMPACT_ATOMS: atom_id res chain seq x y z
N MET A 1 40.87 4.62 -35.41
CA MET A 1 39.64 5.36 -35.05
C MET A 1 38.46 4.44 -34.69
N MET A 2 38.31 3.24 -35.28
CA MET A 2 37.22 2.29 -34.93
C MET A 2 37.23 1.79 -33.46
N LYS A 3 38.40 1.54 -32.86
CA LYS A 3 38.47 1.03 -31.47
C LYS A 3 37.98 2.03 -30.40
N PHE A 4 38.04 3.33 -30.66
CA PHE A 4 37.64 4.37 -29.70
C PHE A 4 36.11 4.57 -29.66
N LEU A 5 35.44 4.42 -30.81
CA LEU A 5 33.97 4.51 -30.92
C LEU A 5 33.26 3.35 -30.20
N VAL A 6 33.84 2.14 -30.21
CA VAL A 6 33.28 0.96 -29.53
C VAL A 6 33.32 1.11 -28.00
N ILE A 7 34.38 1.72 -27.46
CA ILE A 7 34.53 1.94 -26.01
C ILE A 7 33.50 2.97 -25.50
N ILE A 8 33.25 4.03 -26.27
CA ILE A 8 32.28 5.08 -25.91
C ILE A 8 30.85 4.52 -25.96
N ALA A 9 30.50 3.75 -26.99
CA ALA A 9 29.19 3.12 -27.09
C ALA A 9 28.92 2.14 -25.94
N ALA A 10 29.93 1.35 -25.54
CA ALA A 10 29.81 0.45 -24.40
C ALA A 10 29.56 1.21 -23.09
N LEU A 11 30.31 2.30 -22.83
CA LEU A 11 30.11 3.14 -21.64
C LEU A 11 28.69 3.74 -21.56
N CYS A 12 28.13 4.21 -22.68
CA CYS A 12 26.76 4.72 -22.71
C CYS A 12 25.72 3.65 -22.36
N VAL A 13 25.92 2.41 -22.81
CA VAL A 13 25.02 1.27 -22.51
C VAL A 13 25.08 0.91 -21.02
N PHE A 14 26.27 0.92 -20.41
CA PHE A 14 26.41 0.64 -18.97
C PHE A 14 25.76 1.70 -18.09
N ILE A 15 25.91 2.98 -18.44
CA ILE A 15 25.29 4.10 -17.70
C ILE A 15 23.77 4.01 -17.80
N GLN A 16 23.24 3.66 -18.98
CA GLN A 16 21.80 3.53 -19.19
C GLN A 16 21.19 2.33 -18.44
N ALA A 17 21.91 1.20 -18.38
CA ALA A 17 21.49 0.03 -17.60
C ALA A 17 21.44 0.32 -16.10
N ALA A 18 22.50 0.94 -15.55
CA ALA A 18 22.56 1.29 -14.13
C ALA A 18 21.41 2.24 -13.72
N LYS A 19 21.08 3.22 -14.57
CA LYS A 19 19.97 4.15 -14.34
C LYS A 19 18.61 3.45 -14.36
N VAL A 20 18.40 2.50 -15.27
CA VAL A 20 17.16 1.72 -15.32
C VAL A 20 16.99 0.88 -14.06
N ASP A 21 18.06 0.24 -13.58
CA ASP A 21 18.04 -0.56 -12.35
C ASP A 21 17.75 0.29 -11.12
N GLU A 22 18.34 1.48 -11.02
CA GLU A 22 18.07 2.44 -9.94
C GLU A 22 16.60 2.86 -9.90
N LEU A 23 16.05 3.31 -11.04
CA LEU A 23 14.66 3.77 -11.14
C LEU A 23 13.67 2.63 -10.87
N SER A 24 13.98 1.41 -11.35
CA SER A 24 13.19 0.21 -11.09
C SER A 24 13.17 -0.13 -9.60
N THR A 25 14.33 -0.04 -8.93
CA THR A 25 14.44 -0.25 -7.48
C THR A 25 13.58 0.75 -6.72
N LYS A 26 13.65 2.04 -7.07
CA LYS A 26 12.84 3.09 -6.44
C LYS A 26 11.34 2.85 -6.62
N LEU A 27 10.89 2.43 -7.80
CA LEU A 27 9.49 2.05 -8.06
C LEU A 27 9.05 0.85 -7.20
N ASN A 28 9.92 -0.15 -7.05
CA ASN A 28 9.64 -1.31 -6.20
C ASN A 28 9.57 -0.95 -4.72
N GLU A 29 10.37 0.01 -4.25
CA GLU A 29 10.32 0.54 -2.88
C GLU A 29 9.00 1.25 -2.60
N TYR A 30 8.48 2.04 -3.54
CA TYR A 30 7.16 2.65 -3.43
C TYR A 30 6.05 1.59 -3.33
N GLN A 31 6.08 0.59 -4.22
CA GLN A 31 5.13 -0.53 -4.18
C GLN A 31 5.19 -1.27 -2.84
N LYS A 32 6.39 -1.62 -2.38
CA LYS A 32 6.62 -2.30 -1.10
C LYS A 32 6.06 -1.50 0.08
N THR A 33 6.29 -0.19 0.10
CA THR A 33 5.77 0.68 1.17
C THR A 33 4.25 0.65 1.25
N ILE A 34 3.56 0.66 0.10
CA ILE A 34 2.11 0.54 0.05
C ILE A 34 1.66 -0.84 0.55
N ASP A 35 2.32 -1.91 0.10
CA ASP A 35 2.03 -3.28 0.52
C ASP A 35 2.21 -3.47 2.03
N ASP A 36 3.29 -2.92 2.60
CA ASP A 36 3.57 -2.97 4.04
C ASP A 36 2.47 -2.28 4.85
N ILE A 37 1.99 -1.11 4.40
CA ILE A 37 0.89 -0.39 5.07
C ILE A 37 -0.43 -1.17 4.98
N ARG A 38 -0.77 -1.71 3.81
CA ARG A 38 -1.99 -2.52 3.61
C ARG A 38 -1.97 -3.77 4.51
N SER A 39 -0.82 -4.42 4.58
CA SER A 39 -0.58 -5.59 5.43
C SER A 39 -0.74 -5.24 6.92
N GLU A 40 -0.11 -4.15 7.36
CA GLU A 40 -0.21 -3.70 8.75
C GLU A 40 -1.63 -3.28 9.13
N GLN A 41 -2.40 -2.66 8.21
CA GLN A 41 -3.82 -2.37 8.46
C GLN A 41 -4.65 -3.63 8.71
N LEU A 42 -4.45 -4.68 7.92
CA LEU A 42 -5.16 -5.95 8.10
C LEU A 42 -4.75 -6.64 9.40
N LYS A 43 -3.45 -6.67 9.71
CA LYS A 43 -2.94 -7.23 10.96
C LYS A 43 -3.54 -6.51 12.17
N ARG A 44 -3.51 -5.17 12.19
CA ARG A 44 -4.12 -4.36 13.24
C ARG A 44 -5.62 -4.60 13.35
N ALA A 45 -6.33 -4.73 12.23
CA ALA A 45 -7.76 -5.03 12.24
C ALA A 45 -8.07 -6.36 12.94
N ILE A 46 -7.30 -7.41 12.63
CA ILE A 46 -7.40 -8.73 13.26
C ILE A 46 -7.13 -8.64 14.76
N ASP A 47 -6.05 -7.96 15.16
CA ASP A 47 -5.71 -7.78 16.57
C ASP A 47 -6.82 -7.07 17.36
N ILE A 48 -7.40 -6.01 16.78
CA ILE A 48 -8.52 -5.28 17.41
C ILE A 48 -9.74 -6.19 17.54
N ILE A 49 -10.07 -6.99 16.52
CA ILE A 49 -11.18 -7.97 16.60
C ILE A 49 -10.97 -8.94 17.77
N LEU A 50 -9.77 -9.51 17.89
CA LEU A 50 -9.44 -10.44 18.97
C LEU A 50 -9.58 -9.78 20.35
N GLN A 51 -9.04 -8.58 20.51
CA GLN A 51 -9.18 -7.80 21.74
C GLN A 51 -10.65 -7.51 22.08
N LYS A 52 -11.46 -7.10 21.09
CA LYS A 52 -12.88 -6.79 21.31
C LYS A 52 -13.70 -8.03 21.63
N LYS A 53 -13.41 -9.18 21.03
CA LYS A 53 -14.05 -10.46 21.37
C LYS A 53 -13.75 -10.84 22.83
N GLN A 54 -12.49 -10.74 23.25
CA GLN A 54 -12.10 -11.03 24.63
C GLN A 54 -12.84 -10.13 25.62
N LEU A 55 -12.84 -8.83 25.36
CA LEU A 55 -13.55 -7.85 26.19
C LEU A 55 -15.08 -8.01 26.18
N ALA A 56 -15.67 -8.57 25.11
CA ALA A 56 -17.08 -8.90 25.06
C ALA A 56 -17.41 -10.17 25.83
N LYS A 57 -16.53 -11.17 25.77
CA LYS A 57 -16.66 -12.41 26.55
C LYS A 57 -16.70 -12.13 28.05
N GLU A 58 -15.84 -11.24 28.52
CA GLU A 58 -15.77 -10.85 29.94
C GLU A 58 -17.06 -10.20 30.46
N VAL A 59 -17.84 -9.55 29.59
CA VAL A 59 -19.03 -8.77 29.99
C VAL A 59 -20.34 -9.50 29.68
N LYS A 60 -20.46 -10.10 28.49
CA LYS A 60 -21.70 -10.73 27.97
C LYS A 60 -21.53 -12.21 27.59
N GLY A 61 -20.39 -12.81 27.89
CA GLY A 61 -20.12 -14.19 27.52
C GLY A 61 -20.15 -14.42 26.00
N ASP A 62 -20.58 -15.61 25.59
CA ASP A 62 -20.48 -16.04 24.19
C ASP A 62 -21.41 -15.26 23.24
N GLU A 63 -22.51 -14.69 23.74
CA GLU A 63 -23.40 -13.83 22.96
C GLU A 63 -22.66 -12.56 22.49
N GLY A 64 -21.92 -11.92 23.39
CA GLY A 64 -21.11 -10.75 23.07
C GLY A 64 -20.00 -11.09 22.06
N VAL A 65 -19.39 -12.26 22.20
CA VAL A 65 -18.37 -12.76 21.25
C VAL A 65 -18.97 -12.95 19.86
N GLN A 66 -20.15 -13.56 19.76
CA GLN A 66 -20.82 -13.79 18.47
C GLN A 66 -21.21 -12.47 17.80
N CYS A 67 -21.71 -11.49 18.56
CA CYS A 67 -22.00 -10.15 18.04
C CYS A 67 -20.74 -9.52 17.43
N VAL A 68 -19.62 -9.48 18.16
CA VAL A 68 -18.36 -8.92 17.63
C VAL A 68 -17.87 -9.70 16.42
N GLN A 69 -18.01 -11.03 16.41
CA GLN A 69 -17.60 -11.88 15.28
C GLN A 69 -18.38 -11.57 14.00
N ASN A 70 -19.69 -11.31 14.10
CA ASN A 70 -20.51 -10.97 12.94
C ASN A 70 -20.10 -9.60 12.35
N GLU A 71 -19.86 -8.62 13.21
CA GLU A 71 -19.44 -7.28 12.80
C GLU A 71 -18.00 -7.26 12.26
N ALA A 72 -17.14 -8.13 12.77
CA ALA A 72 -15.76 -8.28 12.34
C ALA A 72 -15.64 -8.65 10.85
N THR A 73 -16.55 -9.47 10.32
CA THR A 73 -16.55 -9.84 8.89
C THR A 73 -16.77 -8.61 8.00
N ASN A 74 -17.73 -7.76 8.35
CA ASN A 74 -17.98 -6.52 7.61
C ASN A 74 -16.82 -5.54 7.74
N TYR A 75 -16.23 -5.44 8.93
CA TYR A 75 -15.06 -4.60 9.18
C TYR A 75 -13.85 -5.01 8.31
N LEU A 76 -13.49 -6.29 8.28
CA LEU A 76 -12.39 -6.78 7.45
C LEU A 76 -12.62 -6.52 5.97
N LEU A 77 -13.84 -6.77 5.47
CA LEU A 77 -14.20 -6.47 4.09
C LEU A 77 -14.03 -4.99 3.75
N LYS A 78 -14.44 -4.08 4.65
CA LYS A 78 -14.25 -2.64 4.46
C LYS A 78 -12.76 -2.25 4.41
N ILE A 79 -11.92 -2.82 5.27
CA ILE A 79 -10.46 -2.59 5.24
C ILE A 79 -9.84 -3.10 3.94
N GLU A 80 -10.17 -4.32 3.51
CA GLU A 80 -9.70 -4.88 2.23
C GLU A 80 -10.13 -4.02 1.04
N THR A 81 -11.39 -3.58 1.03
CA THR A 81 -11.92 -2.69 -0.01
C THR A 81 -11.15 -1.37 -0.05
N ASN A 82 -10.96 -0.72 1.11
CA ASN A 82 -10.15 0.49 1.20
C ASN A 82 -8.71 0.29 0.69
N ASN A 83 -8.08 -0.83 1.07
CA ASN A 83 -6.74 -1.20 0.67
C ASN A 83 -6.60 -1.37 -0.84
N VAL A 84 -7.65 -1.83 -1.53
CA VAL A 84 -7.67 -1.97 -2.99
C VAL A 84 -7.97 -0.64 -3.65
N ASP A 85 -9.05 0.02 -3.25
CA ASP A 85 -9.55 1.21 -3.93
C ASP A 85 -8.58 2.39 -3.80
N SER A 86 -7.98 2.57 -2.62
CA SER A 86 -7.03 3.66 -2.37
C SER A 86 -5.72 3.51 -3.15
N THR A 87 -5.38 2.29 -3.59
CA THR A 87 -4.05 1.98 -4.15
C THR A 87 -4.07 1.54 -5.61
N LYS A 88 -5.26 1.25 -6.17
CA LYS A 88 -5.43 0.80 -7.55
C LYS A 88 -4.80 1.73 -8.59
N ALA A 89 -4.96 3.04 -8.43
CA ALA A 89 -4.44 4.03 -9.37
C ALA A 89 -2.89 4.06 -9.35
N ILE A 90 -2.29 4.20 -8.16
CA ILE A 90 -0.83 4.28 -8.02
C ILE A 90 -0.15 2.98 -8.45
N TYR A 91 -0.73 1.79 -8.23
CA TYR A 91 -0.16 0.55 -8.75
C TYR A 91 -0.17 0.49 -10.27
N LYS A 92 -1.24 0.99 -10.90
CA LYS A 92 -1.30 1.08 -12.35
C LYS A 92 -0.19 2.00 -12.85
N GLU A 93 0.01 3.14 -12.20
CA GLU A 93 1.04 4.10 -12.58
C GLU A 93 2.47 3.56 -12.38
N ILE A 94 2.75 2.90 -11.25
CA ILE A 94 4.02 2.18 -11.01
C ILE A 94 4.29 1.19 -12.13
N LYS A 95 3.29 0.39 -12.50
CA LYS A 95 3.41 -0.58 -13.60
C LYS A 95 3.68 0.12 -14.94
N ASP A 96 2.96 1.19 -15.24
CA ASP A 96 3.17 1.97 -16.46
C ASP A 96 4.61 2.53 -16.53
N TYR A 97 5.17 2.99 -15.41
CA TYR A 97 6.58 3.43 -15.34
C TYR A 97 7.57 2.27 -15.48
N GLN A 98 7.31 1.12 -14.85
CA GLN A 98 8.14 -0.07 -15.04
C GLN A 98 8.17 -0.52 -16.51
N ASP A 99 7.03 -0.45 -17.20
CA ASP A 99 6.96 -0.79 -18.63
C ASP A 99 7.62 0.29 -19.50
N ALA A 100 7.53 1.57 -19.13
CA ALA A 100 8.26 2.65 -19.78
C ALA A 100 9.78 2.48 -19.67
N LEU A 101 10.30 2.03 -18.51
CA LEU A 101 11.72 1.71 -18.32
C LEU A 101 12.19 0.60 -19.27
N LYS A 102 11.41 -0.48 -19.42
CA LYS A 102 11.71 -1.57 -20.37
C LYS A 102 11.75 -1.10 -21.82
N ASN A 103 10.99 -0.05 -22.14
CA ASN A 103 10.94 0.56 -23.47
C ASN A 103 11.96 1.70 -23.66
N GLY A 104 12.94 1.84 -22.77
CA GLY A 104 14.02 2.81 -22.88
C GLY A 104 13.65 4.25 -22.54
N GLN A 105 12.48 4.49 -21.92
CA GLN A 105 11.98 5.83 -21.58
C GLN A 105 12.43 6.30 -20.18
N SER A 106 13.70 6.07 -19.81
CA SER A 106 14.21 6.32 -18.47
C SER A 106 14.18 7.79 -18.04
N GLU A 107 14.41 8.73 -18.96
CA GLU A 107 14.36 10.17 -18.67
C GLU A 107 12.95 10.65 -18.28
N LYS A 108 11.92 10.13 -18.97
CA LYS A 108 10.53 10.44 -18.65
C LYS A 108 10.15 9.93 -17.25
N VAL A 109 10.58 8.71 -16.92
CA VAL A 109 10.32 8.10 -15.61
C VAL A 109 11.06 8.85 -14.51
N GLU A 110 12.33 9.19 -14.72
CA GLU A 110 13.11 9.97 -13.77
C GLU A 110 12.50 11.35 -13.50
N ALA A 111 12.07 12.06 -14.54
CA ALA A 111 11.40 13.35 -14.38
C ALA A 111 10.12 13.23 -13.52
N ALA A 112 9.29 12.22 -13.79
CA ALA A 112 8.08 11.96 -13.01
C ALA A 112 8.39 11.61 -11.54
N LEU A 113 9.39 10.73 -11.32
CA LEU A 113 9.81 10.30 -9.98
C LEU A 113 10.49 11.40 -9.15
N ASN A 114 10.91 12.50 -9.78
CA ASN A 114 11.53 13.64 -9.10
C ASN A 114 10.57 14.81 -8.88
N ASP A 115 9.44 14.88 -9.61
CA ASP A 115 8.52 16.04 -9.54
C ASP A 115 7.14 15.66 -9.00
N SER A 116 6.34 14.92 -9.79
CA SER A 116 4.93 14.71 -9.50
C SER A 116 4.65 13.47 -8.65
N PHE A 117 5.35 12.36 -8.93
CA PHE A 117 5.03 11.06 -8.34
C PHE A 117 5.16 11.02 -6.81
N PRO A 118 6.19 11.63 -6.17
CA PRO A 118 6.29 11.62 -4.71
C PRO A 118 5.08 12.23 -4.00
N LYS A 119 4.51 13.32 -4.56
CA LYS A 119 3.32 13.98 -3.99
C LYS A 119 2.08 13.12 -4.15
N GLU A 120 1.93 12.48 -5.31
CA GLU A 120 0.81 11.56 -5.55
C GLU A 120 0.88 10.37 -4.60
N PHE A 121 2.08 9.80 -4.46
CA PHE A 121 2.36 8.72 -3.54
C PHE A 121 2.00 9.08 -2.09
N GLU A 122 2.46 10.23 -1.58
CA GLU A 122 2.12 10.72 -0.23
C GLU A 122 0.61 10.93 -0.04
N SER A 123 -0.07 11.48 -1.04
CA SER A 123 -1.53 11.64 -1.03
C SER A 123 -2.24 10.29 -0.94
N VAL A 124 -1.76 9.28 -1.67
CA VAL A 124 -2.32 7.92 -1.61
C VAL A 124 -2.10 7.30 -0.23
N LEU A 125 -0.90 7.41 0.34
CA LEU A 125 -0.64 6.89 1.69
C LEU A 125 -1.55 7.55 2.73
N THR A 126 -1.71 8.87 2.64
CA THR A 126 -2.56 9.64 3.56
C THR A 126 -4.01 9.17 3.48
N LYS A 127 -4.57 9.01 2.27
CA LYS A 127 -5.94 8.53 2.09
C LYS A 127 -6.12 7.10 2.57
N LEU A 128 -5.19 6.21 2.21
CA LEU A 128 -5.18 4.81 2.63
C LEU A 128 -5.24 4.71 4.16
N GLN A 129 -4.40 5.48 4.87
CA GLN A 129 -4.34 5.50 6.32
C GLN A 129 -5.58 6.14 6.95
N ALA A 130 -5.97 7.35 6.53
CA ALA A 130 -7.09 8.07 7.10
C ALA A 130 -8.41 7.29 6.97
N ASN A 131 -8.67 6.71 5.80
CA ASN A 131 -9.86 5.89 5.58
C ASN A 131 -9.81 4.60 6.42
N GLY A 132 -8.65 3.94 6.49
CA GLY A 132 -8.47 2.74 7.32
C GLY A 132 -8.70 3.01 8.80
N GLU A 133 -8.25 4.15 9.31
CA GLU A 133 -8.51 4.60 10.67
C GLU A 133 -9.99 4.91 10.91
N SER A 134 -10.65 5.61 9.98
CA SER A 134 -12.09 5.89 10.07
C SER A 134 -12.92 4.59 10.13
N ILE A 135 -12.62 3.63 9.26
CA ILE A 135 -13.28 2.31 9.24
C ILE A 135 -13.04 1.57 10.58
N THR A 136 -11.82 1.65 11.11
CA THR A 136 -11.47 1.03 12.39
C THR A 136 -12.21 1.65 13.57
N LEU A 137 -12.33 2.97 13.61
CA LEU A 137 -13.10 3.68 14.64
C LEU A 137 -14.58 3.31 14.60
N GLU A 138 -15.15 3.17 13.41
CA GLU A 138 -16.53 2.70 13.22
C GLU A 138 -16.71 1.30 13.81
N PHE A 139 -15.82 0.36 13.50
CA PHE A 139 -15.86 -0.99 14.07
C PHE A 139 -15.73 -0.98 15.59
N VAL A 140 -14.77 -0.22 16.14
CA VAL A 140 -14.57 -0.13 17.60
C VAL A 140 -15.83 0.37 18.29
N ARG A 141 -16.53 1.35 17.71
CA ARG A 141 -17.81 1.86 18.22
C ARG A 141 -18.87 0.75 18.26
N VAL A 142 -19.06 0.04 17.15
CA VAL A 142 -20.06 -1.04 17.05
C VAL A 142 -19.70 -2.22 17.97
N ALA A 143 -18.43 -2.60 18.03
CA ALA A 143 -17.96 -3.67 18.90
C ALA A 143 -18.13 -3.33 20.39
N ASN A 144 -18.06 -2.05 20.78
CA ASN A 144 -18.40 -1.64 22.14
C ASN A 144 -19.91 -1.80 22.43
N GLN A 145 -20.78 -1.53 21.46
CA GLN A 145 -22.22 -1.76 21.60
C GLN A 145 -22.54 -3.25 21.80
N CYS A 146 -21.81 -4.16 21.13
CA CYS A 146 -21.89 -5.60 21.39
C CYS A 146 -21.58 -5.96 22.86
N ARG A 147 -20.75 -5.17 23.54
CA ARG A 147 -20.44 -5.33 24.98
C ARG A 147 -21.51 -4.73 25.89
N GLY A 148 -22.40 -3.89 25.35
CA GLY A 148 -23.35 -3.09 26.13
C GLY A 148 -22.78 -1.77 26.66
N VAL A 149 -21.75 -1.24 25.98
CA VAL A 149 -21.11 0.06 26.28
C VAL A 149 -21.37 1.04 25.14
#